data_AF-A0A4P5YTE9-F1
#
_entry.id   AF-A0A4P5YTE9-F1
#
_cell.length_a   1.000
_cell.length_b   1.000
_cell.length_c   1.000
_cell.angle_alpha   90.00
_cell.angle_beta   90.00
_cell.angle_gamma   90.00
#
_symmetry.space_group_name_H-M   'P 1'
#
loop_
_entity.id
_entity.type
_entity.pdbx_description
1 polymer ?
#
loop_
_entity_poly.entity_id
_entity_poly.type
_entity_poly.pdbx_seq_one_letter_code
_entity_poly.pdbx_strand_id
1 'polypeptide(L)'
;MAVLAVEKFEATLAVVNGVDVGLSASLVTRDRKKAMVYSERIEAGVVKLDQISTGLALQAPFGGVKKSSTDSFKEQGGGAIDFYTRVKPVYLDYSA
;
A
#
# COMPACT_ATOMS: atom_id res chain seq x y z
N MET A 1 1.70 -20.17 -8.99
CA MET A 1 0.89 -19.18 -9.74
C MET A 1 -0.48 -19.79 -9.98
N ALA A 2 -1.55 -19.04 -9.74
CA ALA A 2 -2.93 -19.48 -9.98
C ALA A 2 -3.63 -18.44 -10.86
N VAL A 3 -4.64 -18.86 -11.63
CA VAL A 3 -5.42 -17.98 -12.52
C VAL A 3 -6.88 -18.08 -12.13
N LEU A 4 -7.53 -16.93 -11.99
CA LEU A 4 -8.96 -16.83 -11.69
C LEU A 4 -9.60 -15.84 -12.67
N ALA A 5 -10.60 -16.29 -13.41
CA ALA A 5 -11.34 -15.44 -14.33
C ALA A 5 -12.46 -14.71 -13.58
N VAL A 6 -12.54 -13.39 -13.77
CA VAL A 6 -13.61 -12.54 -13.23
C VAL A 6 -14.05 -11.57 -14.33
N GLU A 7 -15.34 -11.52 -14.63
CA GLU A 7 -15.84 -10.79 -15.80
C GLU A 7 -16.05 -9.30 -15.57
N LYS A 8 -16.40 -8.90 -14.34
CA LYS A 8 -16.78 -7.53 -14.00
C LYS A 8 -15.76 -6.90 -13.08
N PHE A 9 -15.34 -5.68 -13.39
CA PHE A 9 -14.36 -4.91 -12.61
C PHE A 9 -14.73 -4.79 -11.13
N GLU A 10 -16.00 -4.50 -10.81
CA GLU A 10 -16.47 -4.42 -9.42
C GLU A 10 -16.35 -5.76 -8.68
N ALA A 11 -16.66 -6.87 -9.37
CA ALA A 11 -16.48 -8.21 -8.81
C ALA A 11 -15.00 -8.54 -8.62
N THR A 12 -14.12 -8.03 -9.50
CA THR A 12 -12.66 -8.20 -9.36
C THR A 12 -12.17 -7.61 -8.05
N LEU A 13 -12.58 -6.39 -7.69
CA LEU A 13 -12.20 -5.74 -6.42
C LEU A 13 -12.62 -6.57 -5.21
N ALA A 14 -13.85 -7.08 -5.19
CA ALA A 14 -14.34 -7.94 -4.12
C ALA A 14 -13.50 -9.23 -4.00
N VAL A 15 -13.18 -9.85 -5.13
CA VAL A 15 -12.38 -11.08 -5.16
C VAL A 15 -10.95 -10.85 -4.65
N VAL A 16 -10.26 -9.81 -5.13
CA VAL A 16 -8.87 -9.55 -4.74
C VAL A 16 -8.74 -9.01 -3.33
N ASN A 17 -9.73 -8.26 -2.83
CA ASN A 17 -9.76 -7.85 -1.42
C ASN A 17 -10.18 -8.99 -0.49
N GLY A 18 -10.82 -10.05 -1.01
CA GLY A 18 -11.18 -11.24 -0.25
C GLY A 18 -9.99 -12.10 0.21
N VAL A 19 -8.76 -11.79 -0.22
CA VAL A 19 -7.56 -12.50 0.25
C VAL A 19 -7.03 -11.93 1.57
N ASP A 20 -6.48 -12.81 2.39
CA ASP A 20 -5.97 -12.51 3.74
C ASP A 20 -4.72 -11.60 3.76
N VAL A 21 -4.05 -11.44 2.62
CA VAL A 21 -2.77 -10.74 2.48
C VAL A 21 -2.93 -9.52 1.57
N GLY A 22 -2.12 -8.48 1.80
CA GLY A 22 -2.23 -7.20 1.09
C GLY A 22 -0.89 -6.49 0.98
N LEU A 23 0.15 -7.18 0.50
CA LEU A 23 1.47 -6.58 0.33
C LEU A 23 1.56 -5.69 -0.91
N SER A 24 1.41 -6.31 -2.08
CA SER A 24 1.56 -5.66 -3.39
C SER A 24 0.44 -6.12 -4.32
N ALA A 25 -0.09 -5.19 -5.10
CA ALA A 25 -1.11 -5.45 -6.08
C ALA A 25 -0.83 -4.67 -7.38
N SER A 26 -1.12 -5.28 -8.53
CA SER A 26 -0.90 -4.66 -9.83
C SER A 26 -2.13 -4.76 -10.72
N LEU A 27 -2.45 -3.68 -11.43
CA LEU A 27 -3.49 -3.66 -12.46
C LEU A 27 -2.88 -3.21 -13.79
N VAL A 28 -3.16 -3.97 -14.85
CA VAL A 28 -2.84 -3.59 -16.23
C VAL A 28 -4.14 -3.22 -16.93
N THR A 29 -4.27 -1.98 -17.39
CA THR A 29 -5.50 -1.49 -18.03
C THR A 29 -5.23 -0.26 -18.90
N ARG A 30 -5.96 -0.12 -20.02
CA ARG A 30 -5.96 1.12 -20.82
C ARG A 30 -6.96 2.16 -20.30
N ASP A 31 -7.86 1.75 -19.41
CA ASP A 31 -8.87 2.63 -18.82
C ASP A 31 -8.32 3.28 -17.55
N ARG A 32 -7.94 4.56 -17.68
CA ARG A 32 -7.36 5.34 -16.58
C ARG A 32 -8.33 5.54 -15.42
N LYS A 33 -9.65 5.59 -15.67
CA LYS A 33 -10.64 5.73 -14.60
C LYS A 33 -10.63 4.48 -13.73
N LYS A 34 -10.61 3.29 -14.34
CA LYS A 34 -10.47 2.02 -13.60
C LYS A 34 -9.15 1.93 -12.86
N ALA A 35 -8.06 2.44 -13.45
CA ALA A 35 -6.75 2.45 -12.80
C ALA A 35 -6.79 3.25 -11.48
N MET A 36 -7.37 4.45 -11.50
CA MET A 36 -7.51 5.28 -10.30
C MET A 36 -8.47 4.66 -9.27
N VAL A 37 -9.65 4.20 -9.70
CA VAL A 37 -10.61 3.53 -8.81
C VAL A 37 -9.99 2.29 -8.17
N TYR A 38 -9.19 1.52 -8.92
CA TYR A 38 -8.46 0.38 -8.39
C TYR A 38 -7.45 0.81 -7.33
N SER A 39 -6.64 1.85 -7.60
CA SER A 39 -5.64 2.33 -6.64
C SER A 39 -6.22 2.85 -5.34
N GLU A 40 -7.45 3.38 -5.37
CA GLU A 40 -8.15 3.87 -4.18
C GLU A 40 -8.83 2.74 -3.38
N ARG A 41 -9.28 1.68 -4.04
CA ARG A 41 -10.15 0.65 -3.42
C ARG A 41 -9.45 -0.68 -3.14
N ILE A 42 -8.30 -0.94 -3.74
CA ILE A 42 -7.52 -2.15 -3.47
C ILE A 42 -6.95 -2.09 -2.05
N GLU A 43 -7.08 -3.18 -1.30
CA GLU A 43 -6.52 -3.29 0.05
C GLU A 43 -5.11 -3.88 -0.03
N ALA A 44 -4.16 -3.08 -0.53
CA ALA A 44 -2.76 -3.42 -0.61
C ALA A 44 -1.88 -2.22 -0.25
N GLY A 45 -0.76 -2.48 0.42
CA GLY A 45 0.15 -1.40 0.82
C GLY A 45 1.01 -0.84 -0.30
N VAL A 46 1.20 -1.61 -1.38
CA VAL A 46 1.89 -1.17 -2.60
C VAL A 46 1.00 -1.43 -3.81
N VAL A 47 0.69 -0.39 -4.57
CA VAL A 47 -0.14 -0.48 -5.76
C VAL A 47 0.63 -0.06 -6.99
N LYS A 48 0.54 -0.88 -8.05
CA LYS A 48 1.26 -0.66 -9.30
C LYS A 48 0.30 -0.68 -10.48
N LEU A 49 0.38 0.34 -11.32
CA LEU A 49 -0.44 0.46 -12.52
C LEU A 49 0.46 0.24 -13.74
N ASP A 50 0.02 -0.64 -14.64
CA ASP A 50 0.73 -1.02 -15.87
C ASP A 50 2.19 -1.48 -15.63
N GLN A 51 2.43 -2.09 -14.46
CA GLN A 51 3.71 -2.65 -14.05
C GLN A 51 3.51 -4.00 -13.36
N ILE A 52 4.56 -4.82 -13.34
CA ILE A 52 4.57 -6.08 -12.58
C ILE A 52 4.50 -5.82 -11.08
N SER A 53 3.93 -6.75 -10.31
CA SER A 53 3.77 -6.63 -8.85
C SER A 53 5.10 -6.59 -8.09
N THR A 54 6.19 -7.07 -8.68
CA THR A 54 7.54 -7.10 -8.11
C THR A 54 8.37 -5.86 -8.46
N GLY A 55 9.49 -5.66 -7.78
CA GLY A 55 10.35 -4.47 -7.92
C GLY A 55 10.04 -3.39 -6.88
N LEU A 56 11.03 -2.57 -6.56
CA LEU A 56 10.96 -1.58 -5.48
C LEU A 56 11.44 -0.23 -5.99
N ALA A 57 10.72 0.83 -5.63
CA ALA A 57 11.25 2.19 -5.67
C ALA A 57 11.90 2.44 -4.31
N LEU A 58 13.23 2.33 -4.21
CA LEU A 58 13.96 2.32 -2.93
C LEU A 58 13.73 3.55 -2.04
N GLN A 59 13.38 4.68 -2.66
CA GLN A 59 13.06 5.93 -1.97
C GLN A 59 11.61 6.01 -1.47
N ALA A 60 10.72 5.16 -1.96
CA ALA A 60 9.31 5.15 -1.55
C ALA A 60 9.12 4.25 -0.32
N PRO A 61 8.23 4.63 0.62
CA PRO A 61 7.87 3.75 1.73
C PRO A 61 7.28 2.43 1.23
N PHE A 62 7.66 1.33 1.87
CA PHE A 62 7.26 -0.03 1.54
C PHE A 62 6.60 -0.70 2.75
N GLY A 63 5.54 -1.45 2.53
CA GLY A 63 4.90 -2.24 3.58
C GLY A 63 3.43 -2.49 3.26
N GLY A 64 2.97 -3.70 3.55
CA GLY A 64 1.61 -4.16 3.23
C GLY A 64 0.55 -3.74 4.24
N VAL A 65 -0.61 -4.37 4.12
CA VAL A 65 -1.74 -4.37 5.07
C VAL A 65 -2.22 -5.81 5.33
N LYS A 66 -3.25 -5.99 6.15
CA LYS A 66 -3.82 -7.31 6.53
C LYS A 66 -2.78 -8.24 7.16
N LYS A 67 -2.76 -9.53 6.83
CA LYS A 67 -1.72 -10.45 7.32
C LYS A 67 -0.33 -10.19 6.73
N SER A 68 -0.16 -9.19 5.85
CA SER A 68 1.14 -8.81 5.32
C SER A 68 1.89 -7.79 6.17
N SER A 69 1.21 -7.07 7.08
CA SER A 69 1.84 -6.10 7.99
C SER A 69 0.86 -5.65 9.07
N THR A 70 1.39 -5.14 10.18
CA THR A 70 0.61 -4.43 11.21
C THR A 70 0.15 -3.04 10.76
N ASP A 71 0.59 -2.58 9.58
CA ASP A 71 0.31 -1.27 8.99
C ASP A 71 0.64 -0.07 9.90
N SER A 72 1.50 -0.29 10.88
CA SER A 72 1.88 0.73 11.87
C SER A 72 3.05 1.59 11.38
N PHE A 73 3.99 0.97 10.68
CA PHE A 73 5.17 1.63 10.11
C PHE A 73 5.43 1.09 8.71
N LYS A 74 5.98 1.94 7.86
CA LYS A 74 6.53 1.54 6.57
C LYS A 74 8.05 1.43 6.68
N GLU A 75 8.61 0.48 5.94
CA GLU A 75 10.04 0.35 5.71
C GLU A 75 10.46 1.21 4.52
N GLN A 76 11.76 1.39 4.29
CA GLN A 76 12.33 2.15 3.16
C GLN A 76 11.90 3.62 3.05
N GLY A 77 12.65 4.38 2.25
CA GLY A 77 12.40 5.80 2.02
C GLY A 77 12.39 6.65 3.29
N GLY A 78 11.77 7.83 3.19
CA GLY A 78 11.60 8.73 4.34
C GLY A 78 10.68 8.17 5.43
N GLY A 79 9.75 7.28 5.07
CA GLY A 79 8.80 6.69 6.02
C GLY A 79 9.44 5.77 7.06
N ALA A 80 10.58 5.16 6.74
CA ALA A 80 11.33 4.33 7.69
C ALA A 80 11.86 5.10 8.90
N ILE A 81 12.04 6.42 8.78
CA ILE A 81 12.58 7.26 9.86
C ILE A 81 11.66 7.19 11.09
N ASP A 82 10.34 7.14 10.89
CA ASP A 82 9.36 7.09 11.97
C ASP A 82 9.47 5.79 12.78
N PHE A 83 9.92 4.69 12.18
CA PHE A 83 10.16 3.44 12.89
C PHE A 83 11.39 3.51 13.80
N TYR A 84 12.44 4.20 13.36
CA TYR A 84 13.72 4.30 14.09
C TYR A 84 13.79 5.50 15.04
N THR A 85 12.79 6.38 15.03
CA THR A 85 12.76 7.60 15.84
C THR A 85 11.50 7.68 16.69
N ARG A 86 11.50 8.62 17.64
CA ARG A 86 10.31 8.92 18.47
C ARG A 86 10.18 10.42 18.63
N VAL A 87 8.94 10.91 18.61
CA VAL A 87 8.63 12.32 18.87
C VAL A 87 8.68 12.58 20.37
N LYS A 88 9.39 13.65 20.79
CA LYS A 88 9.44 14.12 22.17
C LYS A 88 9.15 15.64 22.22
N PRO A 89 7.93 16.07 22.57
CA PRO A 89 7.66 17.49 22.79
C PRO A 89 8.34 17.98 24.08
N VAL A 90 8.86 19.22 24.07
CA VAL A 90 9.49 19.87 25.22
C VAL A 90 8.92 21.29 25.34
N TYR A 91 8.42 21.63 26.52
CA TYR A 91 7.91 22.96 26.85
C TYR A 91 8.87 23.61 27.84
N LEU A 92 9.24 24.88 27.60
CA LEU A 92 10.13 25.65 28.44
C LEU A 92 9.54 27.05 28.62
N ASP A 93 9.26 27.40 29.87
CA ASP A 93 8.77 28.72 30.28
C ASP A 93 9.84 29.41 31.12
N TYR A 94 10.11 30.68 30.81
CA TYR A 94 11.09 31.54 31.50
C TYR A 94 10.42 32.64 32.32
N SER A 95 9.10 32.63 32.48
CA SER A 95 8.34 33.70 33.16
C SER A 95 8.18 33.51 34.68
N ALA A 96 8.81 32.49 35.28
CA ALA A 96 8.82 32.21 36.71
C ALA A 96 9.93 32.95 37.47
#